data_AF-A0A9C9KS41-F1
#
_entry.id   AF-A0A9C9KS41-F1
#
_cell.length_a   1.000
_cell.length_b   1.000
_cell.length_c   1.000
_cell.angle_alpha   90.00
_cell.angle_beta   90.00
_cell.angle_gamma   90.00
#
_symmetry.space_group_name_H-M   'P 1'
#
loop_
_entity.id
_entity.type
_entity.pdbx_description
1 polymer ?
#
loop_
_entity_poly.entity_id
_entity_poly.type
_entity_poly.pdbx_seq_one_letter_code
_entity_poly.pdbx_strand_id
1 'polypeptide(L)'
;MSVKNIKGFRKWGSLFLLVTLAGMASVVSASEKEKGDGNIISVIVSAPVVSNGLVAGEPTEFNILLNAKKAAARTAFDPENFGHQIPAGGWMEIELSGTYMRNHLADGTPVPLFNNRSVILTTGPQNPIKANNTGGVDEGNWNLETDASNHNLIIIRPAGGHGKNGLEGARANEIGFKVVHVRPDSKNRTDSGTPFYNGPAGTVGSIAVRIYKSSGKLVEQGYSDVVFAASVGRQVHISNEGIRTRGAPPEVVELIDFQHVAPGTMLSNSTRPAGSSFSDGVPYAPRFIMFESLDATGKSYIKQPGIANVGYRVDASRPWTATLEENGNPVGTIIMSGPTASSRGEIQASSALTVVGGNGSFFNVPVKVGSEEGLYTITVSFNAGGSATTTIVVDEDDDEDHD
;
A
#
# COMPACT_ATOMS: atom_id res chain seq x y z
N MET A 1 -6.48 -75.86 27.16
CA MET A 1 -5.05 -75.53 26.98
C MET A 1 -4.90 -74.70 25.71
N SER A 2 -4.40 -73.46 25.87
CA SER A 2 -3.83 -72.58 24.84
C SER A 2 -4.66 -72.23 23.59
N VAL A 3 -5.35 -71.09 23.64
CA VAL A 3 -5.73 -70.32 22.44
C VAL A 3 -4.89 -69.04 22.42
N LYS A 4 -4.15 -68.85 21.33
CA LYS A 4 -3.19 -67.76 21.12
C LYS A 4 -3.89 -66.41 20.99
N ASN A 5 -3.34 -65.42 21.71
CA ASN A 5 -3.64 -63.99 21.63
C ASN A 5 -3.43 -63.44 20.20
N ILE A 6 -4.44 -62.76 19.66
CA ILE A 6 -4.27 -61.75 18.61
C ILE A 6 -4.50 -60.38 19.27
N LYS A 7 -3.41 -59.64 19.49
CA LYS A 7 -3.42 -58.24 19.88
C LYS A 7 -3.29 -57.38 18.63
N GLY A 8 -4.12 -56.34 18.53
CA GLY A 8 -3.81 -55.18 17.71
C GLY A 8 -4.99 -54.61 16.92
N PHE A 9 -5.89 -53.88 17.58
CA PHE A 9 -6.80 -52.97 16.87
C PHE A 9 -6.86 -51.60 17.56
N ARG A 10 -6.23 -50.64 16.88
CA ARG A 10 -6.52 -49.20 16.74
C ARG A 10 -7.00 -48.44 17.98
N LYS A 11 -6.06 -47.72 18.61
CA LYS A 11 -6.34 -46.48 19.33
C LYS A 11 -6.86 -45.42 18.34
N TRP A 12 -8.07 -44.93 18.59
CA TRP A 12 -8.54 -43.66 18.08
C TRP A 12 -7.69 -42.54 18.71
N GLY A 13 -6.81 -41.94 17.90
CA GLY A 13 -6.19 -40.67 18.23
C GLY A 13 -7.03 -39.57 17.61
N SER A 14 -7.73 -38.80 18.44
CA SER A 14 -8.37 -37.55 18.04
C SER A 14 -7.27 -36.61 17.52
N LEU A 15 -7.19 -36.47 16.20
CA LEU A 15 -6.33 -35.49 15.55
C LEU A 15 -7.00 -34.12 15.71
N PHE A 16 -6.64 -33.40 16.78
CA PHE A 16 -6.88 -31.97 16.86
C PHE A 16 -6.02 -31.31 15.78
N LEU A 17 -6.64 -30.96 14.66
CA LEU A 17 -6.04 -30.10 13.65
C LEU A 17 -5.99 -28.69 14.26
N LEU A 18 -4.90 -28.39 14.95
CA LEU A 18 -4.58 -27.04 15.39
C LEU A 18 -4.20 -26.23 14.13
N VAL A 19 -5.22 -25.66 13.47
CA VAL A 19 -5.01 -24.65 12.42
C VAL A 19 -4.41 -23.44 13.12
N THR A 20 -3.08 -23.37 13.12
CA THR A 20 -2.36 -22.16 13.49
C THR A 20 -2.60 -21.17 12.36
N LEU A 21 -3.61 -20.31 12.51
CA LEU A 21 -3.73 -19.07 11.75
C LEU A 21 -2.51 -18.22 12.11
N ALA A 22 -1.40 -18.43 11.40
CA ALA A 22 -0.32 -17.46 11.34
C ALA A 22 -0.89 -16.23 10.64
N GLY A 23 -1.11 -15.16 11.41
CA GLY A 23 -1.51 -13.85 10.93
C GLY A 23 -0.43 -13.30 10.02
N MET A 24 -0.50 -13.66 8.75
CA MET A 24 0.23 -13.00 7.69
C MET A 24 -0.65 -11.86 7.17
N ALA A 25 -0.47 -10.67 7.74
CA ALA A 25 -0.43 -9.45 6.95
C ALA A 25 0.94 -9.37 6.25
N SER A 26 1.37 -10.49 5.66
CA SER A 26 2.32 -10.51 4.58
C SER A 26 1.50 -10.10 3.37
N VAL A 27 2.02 -9.18 2.58
CA VAL A 27 1.68 -9.05 1.17
C VAL A 27 1.74 -10.47 0.62
N VAL A 28 0.59 -11.15 0.51
CA VAL A 28 0.49 -12.36 -0.31
C VAL A 28 0.63 -11.78 -1.69
N SER A 29 1.88 -11.64 -2.13
CA SER A 29 2.20 -11.56 -3.54
C SER A 29 1.49 -12.76 -4.12
N ALA A 30 0.39 -12.50 -4.83
CA ALA A 30 -0.40 -13.53 -5.45
C ALA A 30 0.59 -14.44 -6.18
N SER A 31 0.61 -15.72 -5.80
CA SER A 31 1.67 -16.67 -6.15
C SER A 31 2.24 -16.42 -7.53
N GLU A 32 3.57 -16.39 -7.67
CA GLU A 32 4.33 -16.35 -8.93
C GLU A 32 4.06 -17.56 -9.86
N LYS A 33 2.90 -18.23 -9.72
CA LYS A 33 2.34 -19.02 -10.82
C LYS A 33 1.93 -18.02 -11.89
N GLU A 34 2.79 -17.87 -12.89
CA GLU A 34 2.55 -17.27 -14.21
C GLU A 34 1.11 -16.76 -14.35
N LYS A 35 0.85 -15.57 -13.80
CA LYS A 35 -0.38 -14.85 -14.10
C LYS A 35 -0.27 -14.60 -15.59
N GLY A 36 -1.09 -15.29 -16.40
CA GLY A 36 -1.10 -15.11 -17.84
C GLY A 36 -1.10 -13.61 -18.16
N ASP A 37 -0.39 -13.24 -19.24
CA ASP A 37 0.13 -11.92 -19.66
C ASP A 37 -0.81 -10.68 -19.60
N GLY A 38 -1.97 -10.75 -18.95
CA GLY A 38 -2.95 -9.69 -18.86
C GLY A 38 -3.66 -9.54 -17.51
N ASN A 39 -3.12 -9.96 -16.36
CA ASN A 39 -3.63 -9.55 -15.04
C ASN A 39 -2.83 -8.34 -14.50
N ILE A 40 -3.44 -7.15 -14.54
CA ILE A 40 -2.79 -5.93 -14.05
C ILE A 40 -2.80 -5.80 -12.53
N ILE A 41 -3.66 -6.52 -11.78
CA ILE A 41 -3.66 -6.44 -10.32
C ILE A 41 -2.48 -7.24 -9.77
N SER A 42 -1.60 -6.55 -9.05
CA SER A 42 -0.50 -7.15 -8.32
C SER A 42 -0.99 -7.70 -6.98
N VAL A 43 -1.54 -6.82 -6.13
CA VAL A 43 -2.01 -7.15 -4.78
C VAL A 43 -3.05 -6.14 -4.29
N ILE A 44 -3.84 -6.54 -3.29
CA ILE A 44 -4.78 -5.69 -2.56
C ILE A 44 -4.28 -5.59 -1.12
N VAL A 45 -4.10 -4.37 -0.61
CA VAL A 45 -3.58 -4.11 0.75
C VAL A 45 -4.41 -3.03 1.44
N SER A 46 -4.47 -3.03 2.77
CA SER A 46 -5.06 -1.91 3.50
C SER A 46 -4.32 -0.61 3.17
N ALA A 47 -5.07 0.48 3.00
CA ALA A 47 -4.46 1.75 2.66
C ALA A 47 -3.60 2.28 3.82
N PRO A 48 -2.50 3.02 3.57
CA PRO A 48 -1.55 3.52 4.58
C PRO A 48 -2.10 4.71 5.38
N VAL A 49 -3.36 4.62 5.77
CA VAL A 49 -4.12 5.59 6.54
C VAL A 49 -5.01 4.90 7.58
N VAL A 50 -5.22 3.58 7.48
CA VAL A 50 -5.95 2.80 8.48
C VAL A 50 -5.31 1.44 8.73
N SER A 51 -5.54 0.89 9.92
CA SER A 51 -5.09 -0.47 10.27
C SER A 51 -6.07 -1.57 9.84
N ASN A 52 -7.33 -1.24 9.60
CA ASN A 52 -8.45 -2.20 9.52
C ASN A 52 -9.09 -2.32 8.12
N GLY A 53 -8.53 -1.71 7.09
CA GLY A 53 -9.19 -1.55 5.79
C GLY A 53 -9.57 -2.84 5.05
N LEU A 54 -9.01 -3.99 5.46
CA LEU A 54 -9.33 -5.35 4.95
C LEU A 54 -9.83 -6.30 6.06
N VAL A 55 -10.15 -5.78 7.25
CA VAL A 55 -10.70 -6.56 8.37
C VAL A 55 -12.18 -6.82 8.14
N ALA A 56 -12.65 -8.00 8.52
CA ALA A 56 -14.04 -8.41 8.36
C ALA A 56 -15.02 -7.46 9.07
N GLY A 57 -16.12 -7.12 8.38
CA GLY A 57 -17.16 -6.23 8.91
C GLY A 57 -16.75 -4.75 9.06
N GLU A 58 -15.49 -4.41 8.80
CA GLU A 58 -14.99 -3.04 8.89
C GLU A 58 -15.23 -2.25 7.59
N PRO A 59 -15.26 -0.91 7.66
CA PRO A 59 -15.29 -0.05 6.48
C PRO A 59 -14.17 -0.42 5.50
N THR A 60 -14.53 -0.59 4.24
CA THR A 60 -13.56 -0.91 3.19
C THR A 60 -12.66 0.30 2.90
N GLU A 61 -11.36 0.17 3.19
CA GLU A 61 -10.35 1.18 2.86
C GLU A 61 -9.03 0.52 2.43
N PHE A 62 -8.86 0.30 1.13
CA PHE A 62 -7.73 -0.44 0.56
C PHE A 62 -7.11 0.26 -0.64
N ASN A 63 -5.89 -0.17 -0.94
CA ASN A 63 -5.19 0.10 -2.19
C ASN A 63 -5.19 -1.15 -3.05
N ILE A 64 -5.61 -1.02 -4.30
CA ILE A 64 -5.32 -1.99 -5.37
C ILE A 64 -4.01 -1.55 -6.01
N LEU A 65 -2.98 -2.38 -5.86
CA LEU A 65 -1.66 -2.17 -6.44
C LEU A 65 -1.64 -2.80 -7.83
N LEU A 66 -1.30 -2.02 -8.84
CA LEU A 66 -1.30 -2.42 -10.24
C LEU A 66 0.13 -2.53 -10.78
N ASN A 67 0.40 -3.55 -11.58
CA ASN A 67 1.71 -3.78 -12.20
C ASN A 67 1.94 -2.82 -13.37
N ALA A 68 3.02 -2.06 -13.37
CA ALA A 68 3.46 -1.30 -14.55
C ALA A 68 3.72 -2.24 -15.74
N LYS A 69 3.31 -1.80 -16.93
CA LYS A 69 3.37 -2.64 -18.12
C LYS A 69 4.83 -2.88 -18.51
N LYS A 70 5.22 -4.15 -18.62
CA LYS A 70 6.59 -4.60 -18.94
C LYS A 70 7.63 -4.39 -17.82
N ALA A 71 7.23 -3.92 -16.64
CA ALA A 71 8.09 -3.87 -15.48
C ALA A 71 8.03 -5.22 -14.72
N ALA A 72 9.11 -5.58 -14.04
CA ALA A 72 9.05 -6.66 -13.05
C ALA A 72 8.16 -6.22 -11.88
N ALA A 73 7.45 -7.15 -11.26
CA ALA A 73 6.54 -6.83 -10.13
C ALA A 73 7.26 -6.04 -9.01
N ARG A 74 8.54 -6.34 -8.77
CA ARG A 74 9.38 -5.68 -7.75
C ARG A 74 9.78 -4.23 -8.08
N THR A 75 9.67 -3.79 -9.33
CA THR A 75 9.95 -2.42 -9.77
C THR A 75 8.72 -1.73 -10.35
N ALA A 76 7.53 -2.34 -10.26
CA ALA A 76 6.32 -1.78 -10.83
C ALA A 76 6.01 -0.37 -10.31
N PHE A 77 6.37 -0.07 -9.06
CA PHE A 77 6.10 1.21 -8.40
C PHE A 77 7.19 2.27 -8.59
N ASP A 78 8.34 1.90 -9.15
CA ASP A 78 9.41 2.81 -9.53
C ASP A 78 8.91 3.86 -10.53
N PRO A 79 9.02 5.17 -10.25
CA PRO A 79 8.58 6.25 -11.14
C PRO A 79 9.01 6.12 -12.61
N GLU A 80 10.16 5.52 -12.90
CA GLU A 80 10.65 5.33 -14.28
C GLU A 80 9.80 4.33 -15.08
N ASN A 81 9.14 3.41 -14.38
CA ASN A 81 8.26 2.41 -14.98
C ASN A 81 6.85 2.99 -15.12
N PHE A 82 6.46 3.38 -16.33
CA PHE A 82 5.11 3.91 -16.58
C PHE A 82 4.02 2.92 -16.17
N GLY A 83 3.08 3.38 -15.35
CA GLY A 83 1.93 2.62 -14.87
C GLY A 83 0.83 2.49 -15.92
N HIS A 84 -0.39 2.83 -15.52
CA HIS A 84 -1.58 2.73 -16.34
C HIS A 84 -2.12 4.10 -16.70
N GLN A 85 -2.92 4.13 -17.76
CA GLN A 85 -3.64 5.29 -18.23
C GLN A 85 -5.02 4.87 -18.70
N ILE A 86 -6.02 5.71 -18.46
CA ILE A 86 -7.36 5.52 -19.04
C ILE A 86 -7.34 6.26 -20.40
N PRO A 87 -7.62 5.59 -21.53
CA PRO A 87 -7.62 6.25 -22.83
C PRO A 87 -8.62 7.42 -22.92
N ALA A 88 -8.34 8.44 -23.73
CA ALA A 88 -9.26 9.56 -23.93
C ALA A 88 -10.64 9.09 -24.41
N GLY A 89 -11.70 9.57 -23.75
CA GLY A 89 -13.08 9.13 -23.94
C GLY A 89 -13.39 7.68 -23.51
N GLY A 90 -12.39 6.95 -23.01
CA GLY A 90 -12.54 5.63 -22.41
C GLY A 90 -13.02 5.69 -20.96
N TRP A 91 -12.94 4.56 -20.28
CA TRP A 91 -13.28 4.46 -18.86
C TRP A 91 -12.57 3.30 -18.20
N MET A 92 -12.59 3.30 -16.88
CA MET A 92 -12.16 2.19 -16.04
C MET A 92 -13.33 1.72 -15.19
N GLU A 93 -13.42 0.41 -14.99
CA GLU A 93 -14.36 -0.27 -14.13
C GLU A 93 -13.59 -0.91 -12.97
N ILE A 94 -14.12 -0.75 -11.74
CA ILE A 94 -13.67 -1.44 -10.54
C ILE A 94 -14.90 -2.13 -9.96
N GLU A 95 -14.89 -3.45 -9.93
CA GLU A 95 -16.02 -4.24 -9.44
C GLU A 95 -15.64 -4.93 -8.14
N LEU A 96 -16.44 -4.69 -7.09
CA LEU A 96 -16.29 -5.34 -5.79
C LEU A 96 -17.34 -6.47 -5.67
N SER A 97 -16.92 -7.72 -5.79
CA SER A 97 -17.79 -8.90 -5.79
C SER A 97 -17.44 -9.86 -4.65
N GLY A 98 -18.04 -11.05 -4.63
CA GLY A 98 -17.90 -11.98 -3.50
C GLY A 98 -18.68 -11.47 -2.28
N THR A 99 -18.01 -11.38 -1.12
CA THR A 99 -18.67 -10.98 0.14
C THR A 99 -18.54 -9.51 0.52
N TYR A 100 -18.01 -8.65 -0.36
CA TYR A 100 -18.13 -7.20 -0.18
C TYR A 100 -19.60 -6.79 -0.06
N MET A 101 -19.90 -5.87 0.86
CA MET A 101 -21.26 -5.38 1.10
C MET A 101 -21.39 -3.93 0.71
N ARG A 102 -22.38 -3.60 -0.14
CA ARG A 102 -22.75 -2.22 -0.43
C ARG A 102 -23.51 -1.62 0.75
N ASN A 103 -23.06 -0.48 1.24
CA ASN A 103 -23.79 0.24 2.26
C ASN A 103 -24.92 1.08 1.67
N HIS A 104 -26.00 1.21 2.44
CA HIS A 104 -27.18 1.97 2.08
C HIS A 104 -27.57 2.89 3.23
N LEU A 105 -28.07 4.08 2.87
CA LEU A 105 -28.70 5.01 3.80
C LEU A 105 -30.01 4.42 4.32
N ALA A 106 -30.58 5.03 5.37
CA ALA A 106 -31.80 4.56 6.02
C ALA A 106 -33.02 4.47 5.09
N ASP A 107 -33.03 5.23 3.99
CA ASP A 107 -34.07 5.19 2.95
C ASP A 107 -33.85 4.10 1.89
N GLY A 108 -32.82 3.27 2.05
CA GLY A 108 -32.44 2.22 1.12
C GLY A 108 -31.64 2.70 -0.09
N THR A 109 -31.28 3.99 -0.17
CA THR A 109 -30.43 4.49 -1.25
C THR A 109 -28.96 4.11 -1.00
N PRO A 110 -28.19 3.65 -2.01
CA PRO A 110 -26.78 3.35 -1.82
C PRO A 110 -26.01 4.60 -1.38
N VAL A 111 -25.11 4.47 -0.39
CA VAL A 111 -24.26 5.58 0.04
C VAL A 111 -23.45 6.10 -1.16
N PRO A 112 -23.50 7.39 -1.51
CA PRO A 112 -22.92 7.89 -2.75
C PRO A 112 -21.39 7.77 -2.77
N LEU A 113 -20.84 7.55 -3.96
CA LEU A 113 -19.41 7.66 -4.22
C LEU A 113 -19.09 9.09 -4.68
N PHE A 114 -18.01 9.66 -4.13
CA PHE A 114 -17.57 11.00 -4.50
C PHE A 114 -16.18 10.96 -5.10
N ASN A 115 -16.00 11.66 -6.22
CA ASN A 115 -14.72 11.79 -6.90
C ASN A 115 -13.64 12.33 -5.95
N ASN A 116 -12.46 11.69 -5.96
CA ASN A 116 -11.28 11.95 -5.11
C ASN A 116 -11.51 11.90 -3.59
N ARG A 117 -12.74 11.66 -3.17
CA ARG A 117 -13.14 11.53 -1.77
C ARG A 117 -13.32 10.08 -1.37
N SER A 118 -13.88 9.27 -2.25
CA SER A 118 -14.09 7.82 -2.05
C SER A 118 -13.17 6.97 -2.92
N VAL A 119 -12.77 7.47 -4.10
CA VAL A 119 -11.84 6.77 -5.00
C VAL A 119 -10.78 7.74 -5.51
N ILE A 120 -9.51 7.35 -5.41
CA ILE A 120 -8.35 8.14 -5.85
C ILE A 120 -7.44 7.28 -6.71
N LEU A 121 -6.99 7.82 -7.84
CA LEU A 121 -5.91 7.25 -8.63
C LEU A 121 -4.58 7.91 -8.20
N THR A 122 -3.57 7.09 -7.90
CA THR A 122 -2.28 7.59 -7.42
C THR A 122 -1.11 6.92 -8.15
N THR A 123 0.01 7.63 -8.28
CA THR A 123 1.24 7.10 -8.92
C THR A 123 2.06 6.23 -7.96
N GLY A 124 1.83 6.41 -6.66
CA GLY A 124 2.31 5.56 -5.57
C GLY A 124 1.46 5.83 -4.32
N PRO A 125 1.66 5.10 -3.21
CA PRO A 125 0.91 5.33 -1.99
C PRO A 125 0.97 6.81 -1.56
N GLN A 126 -0.19 7.42 -1.33
CA GLN A 126 -0.33 8.83 -0.93
C GLN A 126 0.17 9.87 -1.96
N ASN A 127 0.40 9.50 -3.22
CA ASN A 127 0.84 10.40 -4.30
C ASN A 127 -0.22 10.57 -5.41
N PRO A 128 -1.31 11.31 -5.17
CA PRO A 128 -2.47 11.34 -6.07
C PRO A 128 -2.18 12.03 -7.40
N ILE A 129 -2.87 11.57 -8.45
CA ILE A 129 -3.01 12.30 -9.70
C ILE A 129 -3.93 13.51 -9.45
N LYS A 130 -3.49 14.68 -9.91
CA LYS A 130 -4.22 15.95 -9.80
C LYS A 130 -4.43 16.52 -11.20
N ALA A 131 -5.54 17.20 -11.43
CA ALA A 131 -5.75 17.98 -12.64
C ALA A 131 -4.74 19.13 -12.73
N ASN A 132 -4.51 19.61 -13.96
CA ASN A 132 -3.46 20.59 -14.29
C ASN A 132 -3.59 21.98 -13.60
N ASN A 133 -4.65 22.27 -12.85
CA ASN A 133 -4.96 23.62 -12.35
C ASN A 133 -5.40 23.70 -10.88
N THR A 134 -5.08 22.69 -10.07
CA THR A 134 -5.72 22.53 -8.76
C THR A 134 -4.73 22.11 -7.67
N GLY A 135 -4.64 22.87 -6.59
CA GLY A 135 -3.71 22.62 -5.49
C GLY A 135 -4.07 21.42 -4.60
N GLY A 136 -5.35 21.00 -4.59
CA GLY A 136 -5.87 19.95 -3.74
C GLY A 136 -5.56 18.52 -4.21
N VAL A 137 -5.61 17.57 -3.26
CA VAL A 137 -5.65 16.12 -3.55
C VAL A 137 -7.02 15.64 -4.02
N ASP A 138 -8.03 16.52 -3.95
CA ASP A 138 -9.44 16.23 -4.20
C ASP A 138 -9.87 16.49 -5.66
N GLU A 139 -8.93 16.74 -6.58
CA GLU A 139 -9.19 17.41 -7.86
C GLU A 139 -8.55 16.70 -9.06
N GLY A 140 -8.59 15.38 -9.09
CA GLY A 140 -8.38 14.58 -10.30
C GLY A 140 -9.39 14.89 -11.42
N ASN A 141 -8.95 14.80 -12.69
CA ASN A 141 -9.75 15.14 -13.87
C ASN A 141 -10.66 13.97 -14.34
N TRP A 142 -11.41 13.34 -13.44
CA TRP A 142 -12.34 12.27 -13.78
C TRP A 142 -13.66 12.39 -13.01
N ASN A 143 -14.67 11.63 -13.41
CA ASN A 143 -15.94 11.49 -12.71
C ASN A 143 -16.09 10.05 -12.23
N LEU A 144 -16.83 9.88 -11.14
CA LEU A 144 -17.26 8.57 -10.66
C LEU A 144 -18.73 8.38 -10.99
N GLU A 145 -19.04 7.22 -11.53
CA GLU A 145 -20.40 6.72 -11.74
C GLU A 145 -20.53 5.37 -11.02
N THR A 146 -21.73 5.07 -10.56
CA THR A 146 -22.10 3.70 -10.14
C THR A 146 -23.09 3.16 -11.15
N ASP A 147 -22.94 1.90 -11.51
CA ASP A 147 -23.99 1.26 -12.32
C ASP A 147 -25.30 1.17 -11.52
N ALA A 148 -26.40 1.50 -12.20
CA ALA A 148 -27.73 1.47 -11.61
C ALA A 148 -28.20 0.04 -11.34
N SER A 149 -27.73 -0.94 -12.12
CA SER A 149 -28.05 -2.36 -11.91
C SER A 149 -27.09 -3.08 -10.97
N ASN A 150 -25.80 -2.69 -10.95
CA ASN A 150 -24.78 -3.26 -10.09
C ASN A 150 -24.14 -2.17 -9.22
N HIS A 151 -24.68 -1.95 -8.02
CA HIS A 151 -24.19 -0.94 -7.09
C HIS A 151 -22.77 -1.20 -6.55
N ASN A 152 -22.17 -2.36 -6.88
CA ASN A 152 -20.78 -2.66 -6.58
C ASN A 152 -19.80 -2.37 -7.73
N LEU A 153 -20.30 -1.89 -8.87
CA LEU A 153 -19.48 -1.45 -9.99
C LEU A 153 -19.22 0.05 -9.89
N ILE A 154 -17.95 0.40 -9.74
CA ILE A 154 -17.45 1.77 -9.80
C ILE A 154 -16.93 2.02 -11.20
N ILE A 155 -17.40 3.08 -11.85
CA ILE A 155 -16.94 3.50 -13.17
C ILE A 155 -16.21 4.83 -13.04
N ILE A 156 -14.97 4.88 -13.51
CA ILE A 156 -14.13 6.07 -13.57
C ILE A 156 -14.08 6.54 -15.02
N ARG A 157 -14.58 7.75 -15.28
CA ARG A 157 -14.53 8.39 -16.61
C ARG A 157 -13.67 9.64 -16.58
N PRO A 158 -12.55 9.70 -17.32
CA PRO A 158 -11.83 10.95 -17.48
C PRO A 158 -12.76 12.05 -18.01
N ALA A 159 -12.66 13.23 -17.43
CA ALA A 159 -13.45 14.42 -17.77
C ALA A 159 -12.75 15.29 -18.84
N GLY A 160 -11.69 14.78 -19.45
CA GLY A 160 -10.86 15.47 -20.44
C GLY A 160 -9.95 14.52 -21.19
N GLY A 161 -8.79 15.04 -21.59
CA GLY A 161 -7.73 14.32 -22.28
C GLY A 161 -7.78 14.44 -23.80
N HIS A 162 -6.62 14.17 -24.42
CA HIS A 162 -6.43 14.21 -25.86
C HIS A 162 -5.67 12.98 -26.34
N GLY A 163 -6.06 12.46 -27.51
CA GLY A 163 -5.36 11.34 -28.16
C GLY A 163 -5.41 10.05 -27.35
N LYS A 164 -4.26 9.61 -26.82
CA LYS A 164 -4.13 8.33 -26.12
C LYS A 164 -4.39 8.42 -24.61
N ASN A 165 -4.44 9.61 -24.04
CA ASN A 165 -4.47 9.83 -22.59
C ASN A 165 -5.73 10.59 -22.18
N GLY A 166 -6.55 10.00 -21.32
CA GLY A 166 -7.73 10.61 -20.73
C GLY A 166 -7.41 11.35 -19.42
N LEU A 167 -6.57 10.77 -18.56
CA LEU A 167 -6.10 11.46 -17.37
C LEU A 167 -5.04 12.50 -17.75
N GLU A 168 -5.10 13.64 -17.08
CA GLU A 168 -4.20 14.79 -17.29
C GLU A 168 -3.41 15.07 -16.01
N GLY A 169 -2.44 15.99 -16.08
CA GLY A 169 -1.49 16.21 -14.99
C GLY A 169 -0.11 15.65 -15.32
N ALA A 170 0.94 16.33 -14.86
CA ALA A 170 2.32 15.86 -15.02
C ALA A 170 2.50 14.41 -14.52
N ARG A 171 1.98 14.10 -13.32
CA ARG A 171 1.97 12.74 -12.76
C ARG A 171 1.29 11.69 -13.64
N ALA A 172 0.15 12.02 -14.24
CA ALA A 172 -0.55 11.09 -15.13
C ALA A 172 0.19 10.89 -16.46
N ASN A 173 0.83 11.95 -16.96
CA ASN A 173 1.52 11.96 -18.24
C ASN A 173 2.91 11.33 -18.18
N GLU A 174 3.62 11.49 -17.06
CA GLU A 174 5.01 11.06 -16.91
C GLU A 174 5.12 9.69 -16.22
N ILE A 175 4.30 9.42 -15.19
CA ILE A 175 4.39 8.18 -14.39
C ILE A 175 3.19 7.26 -14.64
N GLY A 176 2.00 7.80 -14.89
CA GLY A 176 0.75 7.02 -14.95
C GLY A 176 0.29 6.54 -13.56
N PHE A 177 -0.97 6.13 -13.43
CA PHE A 177 -1.45 5.62 -12.13
C PHE A 177 -1.01 4.18 -11.91
N LYS A 178 -0.71 3.85 -10.66
CA LYS A 178 -0.29 2.50 -10.24
C LYS A 178 -1.08 1.97 -9.06
N VAL A 179 -1.84 2.85 -8.41
CA VAL A 179 -2.67 2.51 -7.27
C VAL A 179 -4.07 3.06 -7.47
N VAL A 180 -5.05 2.24 -7.13
CA VAL A 180 -6.44 2.65 -6.98
C VAL A 180 -6.77 2.56 -5.50
N HIS A 181 -7.02 3.69 -4.88
CA HIS A 181 -7.40 3.77 -3.47
C HIS A 181 -8.93 3.89 -3.38
N VAL A 182 -9.59 2.92 -2.74
CA VAL A 182 -11.02 2.94 -2.42
C VAL A 182 -11.17 3.12 -0.92
N ARG A 183 -12.01 4.07 -0.48
CA ARG A 183 -12.15 4.46 0.94
C ARG A 183 -13.53 5.02 1.28
N PRO A 184 -13.88 5.14 2.58
CA PRO A 184 -14.97 5.99 3.03
C PRO A 184 -14.78 7.44 2.55
N ASP A 185 -15.88 8.17 2.46
CA ASP A 185 -15.84 9.59 2.11
C ASP A 185 -14.96 10.36 3.10
N SER A 186 -13.86 10.91 2.57
CA SER A 186 -12.91 11.70 3.37
C SER A 186 -13.50 12.87 4.15
N LYS A 187 -14.66 13.40 3.77
CA LYS A 187 -15.38 14.48 4.49
C LYS A 187 -16.44 13.97 5.47
N ASN A 188 -16.90 12.74 5.33
CA ASN A 188 -17.87 12.09 6.22
C ASN A 188 -17.38 10.69 6.59
N ARG A 189 -16.49 10.63 7.59
CA ARG A 189 -15.84 9.40 8.07
C ARG A 189 -16.71 8.68 9.09
N THR A 190 -17.95 8.39 8.70
CA THR A 190 -18.92 7.65 9.48
C THR A 190 -19.59 6.60 8.60
N ASP A 191 -20.47 5.79 9.18
CA ASP A 191 -21.26 4.81 8.43
C ASP A 191 -21.99 5.44 7.23
N SER A 192 -22.63 6.59 7.43
CA SER A 192 -23.35 7.32 6.36
C SER A 192 -22.48 7.82 5.20
N GLY A 193 -21.15 7.84 5.36
CA GLY A 193 -20.19 8.15 4.30
C GLY A 193 -19.35 6.96 3.87
N THR A 194 -19.67 5.74 4.32
CA THR A 194 -18.96 4.51 3.99
C THR A 194 -19.70 3.78 2.89
N PRO A 195 -19.18 3.73 1.66
CA PRO A 195 -19.89 3.11 0.54
C PRO A 195 -19.87 1.58 0.59
N PHE A 196 -18.83 0.99 1.19
CA PHE A 196 -18.61 -0.45 1.19
C PHE A 196 -18.09 -0.93 2.56
N TYR A 197 -18.52 -2.13 2.92
CA TYR A 197 -18.02 -2.90 4.05
C TYR A 197 -17.39 -4.20 3.59
N ASN A 198 -16.36 -4.63 4.30
CA ASN A 198 -15.76 -5.94 4.13
C ASN A 198 -16.72 -7.04 4.61
N GLY A 199 -16.68 -8.19 3.96
CA GLY A 199 -17.52 -9.34 4.31
C GLY A 199 -17.17 -9.98 5.66
N PRO A 200 -17.88 -11.05 6.05
CA PRO A 200 -17.61 -11.77 7.30
C PRO A 200 -16.22 -12.40 7.33
N ALA A 201 -15.72 -12.69 8.54
CA ALA A 201 -14.40 -13.28 8.73
C ALA A 201 -14.24 -14.64 8.01
N GLY A 202 -13.10 -14.82 7.35
CA GLY A 202 -12.78 -16.02 6.58
C GLY A 202 -13.48 -16.12 5.22
N THR A 203 -14.32 -15.13 4.87
CA THR A 203 -14.95 -15.05 3.54
C THR A 203 -14.05 -14.32 2.54
N VAL A 204 -14.36 -14.50 1.25
CA VAL A 204 -13.58 -13.94 0.14
C VAL A 204 -14.33 -12.78 -0.51
N GLY A 205 -13.68 -11.62 -0.53
CA GLY A 205 -14.02 -10.52 -1.42
C GLY A 205 -13.20 -10.62 -2.71
N SER A 206 -13.80 -10.27 -3.84
CA SER A 206 -13.18 -10.37 -5.16
C SER A 206 -13.19 -9.00 -5.83
N ILE A 207 -12.05 -8.57 -6.38
CA ILE A 207 -11.92 -7.29 -7.08
C ILE A 207 -11.51 -7.54 -8.52
N ALA A 208 -12.28 -6.98 -9.45
CA ALA A 208 -11.90 -6.90 -10.86
C ALA A 208 -11.67 -5.45 -11.26
N VAL A 209 -10.60 -5.20 -12.02
CA VAL A 209 -10.31 -3.91 -12.65
C VAL A 209 -10.32 -4.12 -14.16
N ARG A 210 -10.99 -3.26 -14.92
CA ARG A 210 -11.08 -3.32 -16.38
C ARG A 210 -10.95 -1.92 -16.99
N ILE A 211 -10.11 -1.73 -17.99
CA ILE A 211 -9.88 -0.44 -18.66
C ILE A 211 -10.31 -0.56 -20.12
N TYR A 212 -11.14 0.36 -20.58
CA TYR A 212 -11.72 0.37 -21.93
C TYR A 212 -11.36 1.63 -22.70
N LYS A 213 -11.33 1.51 -24.03
CA LYS A 213 -11.32 2.66 -24.94
C LYS A 213 -12.72 3.26 -25.06
N SER A 214 -12.81 4.45 -25.65
CA SER A 214 -14.08 5.09 -26.02
C SER A 214 -14.97 4.24 -26.90
N SER A 215 -14.40 3.32 -27.69
CA SER A 215 -15.15 2.35 -28.50
C SER A 215 -15.74 1.18 -27.71
N GLY A 216 -15.54 1.12 -26.39
CA GLY A 216 -15.91 -0.02 -25.54
C GLY A 216 -15.01 -1.24 -25.68
N LYS A 217 -13.88 -1.13 -26.40
CA LYS A 217 -12.89 -2.22 -26.47
C LYS A 217 -12.08 -2.27 -25.18
N LEU A 218 -12.07 -3.44 -24.53
CA LEU A 218 -11.20 -3.74 -23.39
C LEU A 218 -9.72 -3.63 -23.80
N VAL A 219 -8.95 -2.94 -22.97
CA VAL A 219 -7.51 -2.68 -23.17
C VAL A 219 -6.68 -3.47 -22.18
N GLU A 220 -7.04 -3.38 -20.91
CA GLU A 220 -6.33 -3.98 -19.78
C GLU A 220 -7.35 -4.47 -18.75
N GLN A 221 -7.02 -5.54 -18.04
CA GLN A 221 -7.86 -6.07 -16.97
C GLN A 221 -7.04 -6.70 -15.87
N GLY A 222 -7.63 -6.89 -14.72
CA GLY A 222 -7.03 -7.62 -13.62
C GLY A 222 -8.09 -8.15 -12.68
N TYR A 223 -7.72 -9.20 -11.96
CA TYR A 223 -8.57 -9.84 -10.98
C TYR A 223 -7.72 -10.30 -9.79
N SER A 224 -8.22 -10.09 -8.58
CA SER A 224 -7.64 -10.64 -7.37
C SER A 224 -8.69 -10.84 -6.30
N ASP A 225 -8.45 -11.84 -5.45
CA ASP A 225 -9.24 -12.13 -4.27
C ASP A 225 -8.54 -11.63 -3.01
N VAL A 226 -9.32 -11.37 -1.97
CA VAL A 226 -8.85 -11.10 -0.61
C VAL A 226 -9.69 -11.89 0.39
N VAL A 227 -9.03 -12.53 1.36
CA VAL A 227 -9.71 -13.17 2.48
C VAL A 227 -9.80 -12.16 3.62
N PHE A 228 -11.02 -11.89 4.11
CA PHE A 228 -11.20 -10.95 5.22
C PHE A 228 -10.79 -11.59 6.54
N ALA A 229 -9.79 -11.01 7.21
CA ALA A 229 -9.33 -11.47 8.50
C ALA A 229 -10.32 -11.07 9.61
N ALA A 230 -10.48 -11.92 10.63
CA ALA A 230 -11.34 -11.60 11.78
C ALA A 230 -10.82 -10.40 12.57
N SER A 231 -9.51 -10.29 12.70
CA SER A 231 -8.81 -9.12 13.22
C SER A 231 -7.40 -9.07 12.65
N VAL A 232 -6.75 -7.93 12.87
CA VAL A 232 -5.34 -7.73 12.54
C VAL A 232 -4.65 -7.06 13.72
N GLY A 233 -3.38 -7.43 13.96
CA GLY A 233 -2.55 -6.76 14.94
C GLY A 233 -2.17 -5.34 14.51
N ARG A 234 -1.20 -4.77 15.22
CA ARG A 234 -0.58 -3.48 14.88
C ARG A 234 -0.14 -3.46 13.41
N GLN A 235 -0.33 -2.34 12.74
CA GLN A 235 0.00 -2.20 11.32
C GLN A 235 1.13 -1.18 11.11
N VAL A 236 1.93 -1.41 10.07
CA VAL A 236 2.96 -0.48 9.61
C VAL A 236 2.85 -0.37 8.09
N HIS A 237 2.95 0.84 7.55
CA HIS A 237 2.90 1.12 6.12
C HIS A 237 3.95 2.15 5.73
N ILE A 238 4.35 2.16 4.46
CA ILE A 238 5.19 3.22 3.88
C ILE A 238 4.38 4.53 3.85
N SER A 239 5.01 5.67 4.13
CA SER A 239 4.30 6.96 4.18
C SER A 239 5.18 8.15 3.82
N ASN A 240 4.69 9.01 2.92
CA ASN A 240 5.28 10.32 2.58
C ASN A 240 4.72 11.46 3.43
N GLU A 241 3.82 11.15 4.37
CA GLU A 241 3.22 12.17 5.23
C GLU A 241 4.29 12.92 6.04
N GLY A 242 4.09 14.23 6.21
CA GLY A 242 5.01 15.10 6.94
C GLY A 242 6.21 15.64 6.14
N ILE A 243 6.52 15.07 4.97
CA ILE A 243 7.56 15.59 4.04
C ILE A 243 7.02 16.03 2.69
N ARG A 244 5.83 15.56 2.30
CA ARG A 244 5.17 16.03 1.08
C ARG A 244 5.01 17.54 1.05
N THR A 245 5.04 18.09 -0.15
CA THR A 245 4.99 19.52 -0.40
C THR A 245 3.64 20.11 0.00
N ARG A 246 3.56 20.71 1.20
CA ARG A 246 2.40 21.51 1.64
C ARG A 246 2.65 22.97 1.26
N GLY A 247 1.88 23.48 0.30
CA GLY A 247 1.89 24.91 -0.08
C GLY A 247 3.00 25.34 -1.04
N ALA A 248 3.86 24.43 -1.50
CA ALA A 248 4.74 24.65 -2.66
C ALA A 248 4.20 23.87 -3.88
N PRO A 249 4.68 24.15 -5.11
CA PRO A 249 4.23 23.46 -6.31
C PRO A 249 4.39 21.94 -6.14
N PRO A 250 3.34 21.14 -6.42
CA PRO A 250 3.44 19.69 -6.29
C PRO A 250 4.50 19.16 -7.27
N GLU A 251 5.42 18.33 -6.77
CA GLU A 251 6.40 17.67 -7.64
C GLU A 251 5.82 16.43 -8.30
N VAL A 252 6.39 16.04 -9.44
CA VAL A 252 5.96 14.83 -10.16
C VAL A 252 6.29 13.59 -9.33
N VAL A 253 7.52 13.52 -8.81
CA VAL A 253 8.02 12.45 -7.97
C VAL A 253 8.14 12.94 -6.52
N GLU A 254 7.27 12.44 -5.64
CA GLU A 254 7.30 12.70 -4.20
C GLU A 254 7.17 11.38 -3.45
N LEU A 255 8.10 10.47 -3.69
CA LEU A 255 8.10 9.12 -3.13
C LEU A 255 9.43 8.87 -2.41
N ILE A 256 9.33 8.46 -1.15
CA ILE A 256 10.47 7.88 -0.42
C ILE A 256 10.72 6.41 -0.79
N ASP A 257 9.75 5.78 -1.44
CA ASP A 257 9.84 4.43 -1.98
C ASP A 257 10.31 4.53 -3.43
N PHE A 258 11.26 3.69 -3.81
CA PHE A 258 11.99 3.77 -5.07
C PHE A 258 12.72 5.11 -5.26
N GLN A 259 13.42 5.58 -4.22
CA GLN A 259 14.42 6.64 -4.39
C GLN A 259 15.65 6.06 -5.10
N HIS A 260 16.19 6.80 -6.08
CA HIS A 260 17.43 6.47 -6.78
C HIS A 260 18.59 7.21 -6.10
N VAL A 261 19.69 6.51 -5.84
CA VAL A 261 20.86 7.04 -5.14
C VAL A 261 22.13 6.32 -5.56
N ALA A 262 23.26 7.03 -5.58
CA ALA A 262 24.57 6.42 -5.77
C ALA A 262 24.93 5.35 -4.71
N PRO A 263 25.81 4.38 -5.04
CA PRO A 263 26.34 3.42 -4.07
C PRO A 263 26.97 4.07 -2.84
N GLY A 264 26.74 3.47 -1.66
CA GLY A 264 27.27 3.97 -0.38
C GLY A 264 26.56 5.19 0.19
N THR A 265 25.51 5.71 -0.47
CA THR A 265 24.76 6.89 -0.04
C THR A 265 24.10 6.71 1.32
N MET A 266 24.10 7.79 2.11
CA MET A 266 23.42 7.88 3.40
C MET A 266 22.04 8.53 3.23
N LEU A 267 20.99 7.81 3.59
CA LEU A 267 19.60 8.27 3.59
C LEU A 267 19.17 8.60 5.01
N SER A 268 19.42 9.84 5.45
CA SER A 268 19.18 10.27 6.83
C SER A 268 18.19 11.44 6.96
N ASN A 269 17.85 12.11 5.86
CA ASN A 269 16.94 13.25 5.90
C ASN A 269 15.54 12.78 6.32
N SER A 270 15.05 13.33 7.42
CA SER A 270 13.73 13.01 7.99
C SER A 270 12.74 14.16 7.90
N THR A 271 13.15 15.29 7.35
CA THR A 271 12.30 16.43 7.09
C THR A 271 12.77 17.10 5.82
N ARG A 272 11.82 17.61 5.06
CA ARG A 272 12.12 18.50 3.94
C ARG A 272 12.58 19.85 4.51
N PRO A 273 13.60 20.50 3.92
CA PRO A 273 13.96 21.86 4.30
C PRO A 273 12.75 22.82 4.24
N ALA A 274 12.70 23.76 5.17
CA ALA A 274 11.60 24.71 5.23
C ALA A 274 11.61 25.62 3.99
N GLY A 275 10.49 25.69 3.28
CA GLY A 275 10.35 26.53 2.08
C GLY A 275 10.96 25.95 0.79
N SER A 276 11.50 24.73 0.83
CA SER A 276 12.10 24.07 -0.33
C SER A 276 11.13 23.09 -1.00
N SER A 277 11.54 22.60 -2.16
CA SER A 277 10.95 21.46 -2.86
C SER A 277 11.19 20.15 -2.07
N PHE A 278 10.39 19.11 -2.32
CA PHE A 278 10.65 17.74 -1.84
C PHE A 278 11.99 17.24 -2.36
N SER A 279 12.27 17.36 -3.66
CA SER A 279 13.55 16.98 -4.28
C SER A 279 14.76 17.68 -3.65
N ASP A 280 14.64 18.93 -3.16
CA ASP A 280 15.74 19.63 -2.49
C ASP A 280 16.24 18.95 -1.19
N GLY A 281 15.45 18.04 -0.62
CA GLY A 281 15.80 17.33 0.62
C GLY A 281 16.24 15.88 0.43
N VAL A 282 16.38 15.40 -0.81
CA VAL A 282 16.84 14.02 -1.07
C VAL A 282 18.30 13.84 -0.66
N PRO A 283 18.71 12.62 -0.27
CA PRO A 283 17.88 11.43 -0.12
C PRO A 283 17.25 11.32 1.28
N TYR A 284 15.98 10.89 1.32
CA TYR A 284 15.22 10.75 2.56
C TYR A 284 15.40 9.38 3.19
N ALA A 285 15.50 9.36 4.51
CA ALA A 285 15.39 8.13 5.28
C ALA A 285 14.04 7.43 4.97
N PRO A 286 14.05 6.10 4.75
CA PRO A 286 12.85 5.26 4.80
C PRO A 286 11.89 5.68 5.92
N ARG A 287 10.63 5.92 5.54
CA ARG A 287 9.58 6.36 6.47
C ARG A 287 8.36 5.47 6.41
N PHE A 288 7.86 5.23 7.61
CA PHE A 288 6.71 4.43 7.89
C PHE A 288 5.70 5.20 8.74
N ILE A 289 4.45 4.76 8.66
CA ILE A 289 3.38 5.15 9.56
C ILE A 289 2.89 3.89 10.28
N MET A 290 2.77 4.00 11.60
CA MET A 290 2.38 2.90 12.48
C MET A 290 1.01 3.17 13.08
N PHE A 291 0.19 2.13 13.14
CA PHE A 291 -1.14 2.15 13.73
C PHE A 291 -1.26 1.09 14.82
N GLU A 292 -1.93 1.45 15.89
CA GLU A 292 -2.35 0.49 16.90
C GLU A 292 -3.42 -0.46 16.31
N SER A 293 -3.55 -1.65 16.88
CA SER A 293 -4.54 -2.62 16.42
C SER A 293 -5.98 -2.11 16.58
N LEU A 294 -6.86 -2.60 15.71
CA LEU A 294 -8.30 -2.34 15.83
C LEU A 294 -8.82 -2.86 17.18
N ASP A 295 -8.42 -4.08 17.58
CA ASP A 295 -8.87 -4.72 18.82
C ASP A 295 -8.54 -3.88 20.07
N ALA A 296 -7.40 -3.19 20.07
CA ALA A 296 -7.00 -2.35 21.20
C ALA A 296 -7.74 -1.00 21.24
N THR A 297 -8.20 -0.49 20.09
CA THR A 297 -8.70 0.89 19.98
C THR A 297 -10.21 0.98 19.76
N GLY A 298 -10.81 -0.05 19.16
CA GLY A 298 -12.20 -0.05 18.69
C GLY A 298 -12.51 1.05 17.67
N LYS A 299 -11.49 1.58 16.97
CA LYS A 299 -11.66 2.66 16.00
C LYS A 299 -11.68 2.10 14.59
N SER A 300 -12.84 2.21 13.94
CA SER A 300 -13.01 1.77 12.55
C SER A 300 -12.61 2.81 11.51
N TYR A 301 -12.51 4.08 11.92
CA TYR A 301 -12.33 5.23 11.05
C TYR A 301 -11.12 6.06 11.47
N ILE A 302 -10.53 6.72 10.47
CA ILE A 302 -9.57 7.80 10.69
C ILE A 302 -10.19 8.95 11.53
N LYS A 303 -9.52 9.47 12.56
CA LYS A 303 -8.10 9.24 12.88
C LYS A 303 -7.89 7.95 13.70
N GLN A 304 -7.05 7.08 13.18
CA GLN A 304 -6.58 5.86 13.83
C GLN A 304 -5.46 6.20 14.82
N PRO A 305 -5.48 5.64 16.04
CA PRO A 305 -4.39 5.82 16.99
C PRO A 305 -3.07 5.25 16.47
N GLY A 306 -1.99 6.00 16.67
CA GLY A 306 -0.63 5.51 16.47
C GLY A 306 -0.09 4.79 17.70
N ILE A 307 1.18 4.39 17.63
CA ILE A 307 1.89 3.73 18.73
C ILE A 307 2.99 4.68 19.22
N ALA A 308 2.94 5.04 20.50
CA ALA A 308 3.93 5.95 21.12
C ALA A 308 5.21 5.21 21.51
N ASN A 309 6.31 5.94 21.63
CA ASN A 309 7.57 5.46 22.23
C ASN A 309 8.14 4.21 21.55
N VAL A 310 7.89 4.06 20.24
CA VAL A 310 8.52 3.04 19.42
C VAL A 310 9.83 3.59 18.88
N GLY A 311 10.90 2.85 19.10
CA GLY A 311 12.24 3.07 18.57
C GLY A 311 12.83 1.74 18.09
N TYR A 312 14.14 1.69 17.91
CA TYR A 312 14.82 0.44 17.59
C TYR A 312 16.26 0.41 18.08
N ARG A 313 16.78 -0.80 18.25
CA ARG A 313 18.19 -1.06 18.55
C ARG A 313 18.82 -1.88 17.43
N VAL A 314 19.84 -1.32 16.79
CA VAL A 314 20.62 -2.00 15.74
C VAL A 314 21.47 -3.11 16.34
N ASP A 315 21.53 -4.26 15.67
CA ASP A 315 22.46 -5.34 16.02
C ASP A 315 23.87 -4.97 15.59
N ALA A 316 24.76 -4.72 16.55
CA ALA A 316 26.14 -4.31 16.26
C ALA A 316 26.95 -5.35 15.46
N SER A 317 26.57 -6.64 15.53
CA SER A 317 27.21 -7.72 14.77
C SER A 317 26.63 -7.89 13.37
N ARG A 318 25.42 -7.36 13.14
CA ARG A 318 24.65 -7.47 11.90
C ARG A 318 23.92 -6.14 11.65
N PRO A 319 24.62 -5.08 11.23
CA PRO A 319 24.08 -3.73 11.15
C PRO A 319 22.92 -3.59 10.14
N TRP A 320 22.69 -4.59 9.29
CA TRP A 320 21.52 -4.71 8.43
C TRP A 320 20.27 -5.25 9.17
N THR A 321 20.31 -5.43 10.49
CA THR A 321 19.18 -5.86 11.31
C THR A 321 19.03 -4.99 12.56
N ALA A 322 17.78 -4.76 12.97
CA ALA A 322 17.46 -4.09 14.23
C ALA A 322 16.24 -4.72 14.91
N THR A 323 16.20 -4.64 16.24
CA THR A 323 15.01 -4.97 17.03
C THR A 323 14.16 -3.72 17.16
N LEU A 324 12.88 -3.80 16.75
CA LEU A 324 11.90 -2.75 16.98
C LEU A 324 11.43 -2.83 18.43
N GLU A 325 11.44 -1.72 19.16
CA GLU A 325 11.18 -1.69 20.60
C GLU A 325 10.15 -0.65 20.99
N GLU A 326 9.25 -0.99 21.91
CA GLU A 326 8.30 -0.08 22.54
C GLU A 326 8.61 0.00 24.04
N ASN A 327 8.98 1.18 24.52
CA ASN A 327 9.43 1.37 25.92
C ASN A 327 10.54 0.37 26.33
N GLY A 328 11.44 0.02 25.40
CA GLY A 328 12.52 -0.94 25.60
C GLY A 328 12.13 -2.43 25.48
N ASN A 329 10.87 -2.75 25.22
CA ASN A 329 10.42 -4.13 25.01
C ASN A 329 10.39 -4.46 23.50
N PRO A 330 10.87 -5.64 23.07
CA PRO A 330 10.86 -6.02 21.66
C PRO A 330 9.43 -6.25 21.16
N VAL A 331 9.04 -5.53 20.10
CA VAL A 331 7.71 -5.61 19.48
C VAL A 331 7.79 -6.03 18.00
N GLY A 332 8.98 -6.08 17.42
CA GLY A 332 9.16 -6.39 16.02
C GLY A 332 10.61 -6.37 15.56
N THR A 333 10.81 -6.34 14.25
CA THR A 333 12.13 -6.32 13.62
C THR A 333 12.19 -5.34 12.45
N ILE A 334 13.42 -4.91 12.15
CA ILE A 334 13.77 -4.19 10.94
C ILE A 334 14.88 -4.96 10.24
N ILE A 335 14.72 -5.20 8.94
CA ILE A 335 15.69 -5.92 8.12
C ILE A 335 16.00 -5.09 6.88
N MET A 336 17.29 -4.85 6.67
CA MET A 336 17.83 -4.33 5.42
C MET A 336 18.37 -5.47 4.57
N SER A 337 17.94 -5.51 3.30
CA SER A 337 18.52 -6.40 2.29
C SER A 337 19.15 -5.56 1.19
N GLY A 338 20.16 -6.14 0.54
CA GLY A 338 20.76 -5.60 -0.68
C GLY A 338 20.71 -6.63 -1.81
N PRO A 339 21.28 -6.29 -2.98
CA PRO A 339 21.35 -7.17 -4.15
C PRO A 339 22.00 -8.52 -3.83
N THR A 340 23.03 -8.50 -2.97
CA THR A 340 23.70 -9.70 -2.46
C THR A 340 23.79 -9.67 -0.93
N ALA A 341 24.12 -10.81 -0.33
CA ALA A 341 24.31 -10.91 1.11
C ALA A 341 25.55 -10.14 1.61
N SER A 342 26.55 -9.95 0.73
CA SER A 342 27.80 -9.22 1.01
C SER A 342 27.67 -7.72 0.80
N SER A 343 26.72 -7.25 -0.01
CA SER A 343 26.51 -5.82 -0.29
C SER A 343 25.36 -5.20 0.47
N ARG A 344 24.88 -5.83 1.54
CA ARG A 344 23.88 -5.22 2.42
C ARG A 344 24.40 -3.88 2.92
N GLY A 345 23.50 -2.91 2.97
CA GLY A 345 23.77 -1.66 3.65
C GLY A 345 23.68 -1.80 5.17
N GLU A 346 23.61 -0.66 5.83
CA GLU A 346 23.60 -0.54 7.28
C GLU A 346 22.41 0.28 7.76
N ILE A 347 21.67 -0.23 8.73
CA ILE A 347 20.69 0.53 9.49
C ILE A 347 21.46 1.42 10.46
N GLN A 348 21.21 2.72 10.41
CA GLN A 348 21.88 3.68 11.29
C GLN A 348 21.15 3.78 12.63
N ALA A 349 21.89 4.04 13.70
CA ALA A 349 21.28 4.27 15.01
C ALA A 349 20.43 5.56 14.99
N SER A 350 19.28 5.53 15.67
CA SER A 350 18.43 6.69 15.87
C SER A 350 17.88 6.71 17.29
N SER A 351 17.92 7.88 17.93
CA SER A 351 17.26 8.11 19.21
C SER A 351 15.82 8.63 19.04
N ALA A 352 15.34 8.78 17.81
CA ALA A 352 14.01 9.27 17.54
C ALA A 352 12.96 8.23 17.93
N LEU A 353 12.02 8.62 18.78
CA LEU A 353 10.87 7.82 19.14
C LEU A 353 9.64 8.28 18.38
N THR A 354 8.75 7.35 18.09
CA THR A 354 7.43 7.69 17.56
C THR A 354 6.65 8.55 18.55
N VAL A 355 6.01 9.59 18.03
CA VAL A 355 5.06 10.43 18.78
C VAL A 355 3.67 10.20 18.20
N VAL A 356 2.67 10.08 19.07
CA VAL A 356 1.27 9.98 18.63
C VAL A 356 0.82 11.37 18.21
N GLY A 357 0.47 11.53 16.93
CA GLY A 357 0.07 12.81 16.38
C GLY A 357 -0.75 12.63 15.11
N GLY A 358 -2.00 13.08 15.14
CA GLY A 358 -2.87 12.97 13.98
C GLY A 358 -3.40 11.55 13.76
N ASN A 359 -3.06 10.95 12.63
CA ASN A 359 -3.56 9.65 12.17
C ASN A 359 -2.38 8.67 12.10
N GLY A 360 -2.20 7.84 13.13
CA GLY A 360 -1.01 7.01 13.29
C GLY A 360 0.18 7.73 13.94
N SER A 361 1.33 7.08 13.92
CA SER A 361 2.62 7.61 14.38
C SER A 361 3.70 7.45 13.32
N PHE A 362 4.49 8.49 13.07
CA PHE A 362 5.57 8.44 12.09
C PHE A 362 6.82 7.78 12.66
N PHE A 363 7.46 6.96 11.85
CA PHE A 363 8.65 6.22 12.18
C PHE A 363 9.65 6.29 11.02
N ASN A 364 10.89 6.72 11.30
CA ASN A 364 11.94 6.84 10.29
C ASN A 364 13.05 5.84 10.59
N VAL A 365 13.62 5.26 9.53
CA VAL A 365 14.76 4.35 9.61
C VAL A 365 15.87 4.90 8.71
N PRO A 366 16.76 5.76 9.24
CA PRO A 366 17.94 6.17 8.50
C PRO A 366 18.82 4.97 8.15
N VAL A 367 19.31 4.93 6.92
CA VAL A 367 20.12 3.82 6.40
C VAL A 367 21.26 4.34 5.54
N LYS A 368 22.31 3.53 5.42
CA LYS A 368 23.34 3.69 4.41
C LYS A 368 23.23 2.52 3.45
N VAL A 369 23.07 2.77 2.14
CA VAL A 369 23.08 1.68 1.16
C VAL A 369 24.48 1.09 1.00
N GLY A 370 24.56 -0.14 0.51
CA GLY A 370 25.83 -0.78 0.22
C GLY A 370 26.53 -0.19 -1.01
N SER A 371 27.67 -0.77 -1.37
CA SER A 371 28.50 -0.29 -2.47
C SER A 371 28.21 -0.96 -3.82
N GLU A 372 27.21 -1.84 -3.91
CA GLU A 372 26.84 -2.48 -5.17
C GLU A 372 25.54 -1.86 -5.69
N GLU A 373 25.42 -1.75 -7.00
CA GLU A 373 24.17 -1.38 -7.65
C GLU A 373 23.08 -2.44 -7.45
N GLY A 374 21.84 -1.99 -7.49
CA GLY A 374 20.64 -2.82 -7.52
C GLY A 374 19.63 -2.40 -6.47
N LEU A 375 18.71 -3.33 -6.18
CA LEU A 375 17.59 -3.05 -5.28
C LEU A 375 17.97 -3.34 -3.83
N TYR A 376 17.84 -2.30 -3.01
CA TYR A 376 17.91 -2.40 -1.56
C TYR A 376 16.51 -2.33 -0.98
N THR A 377 16.25 -3.08 0.08
CA THR A 377 14.94 -3.05 0.74
C THR A 377 15.07 -2.90 2.24
N ILE A 378 14.18 -2.11 2.82
CA ILE A 378 14.02 -1.96 4.28
C ILE A 378 12.63 -2.45 4.66
N THR A 379 12.59 -3.59 5.35
CA THR A 379 11.36 -4.19 5.86
C THR A 379 11.23 -3.92 7.35
N VAL A 380 10.14 -3.29 7.75
CA VAL A 380 9.72 -3.15 9.16
C VAL A 380 8.55 -4.12 9.41
N SER A 381 8.58 -4.86 10.51
CA SER A 381 7.53 -5.82 10.86
C SER A 381 7.27 -5.87 12.36
N PHE A 382 6.00 -6.05 12.74
CA PHE A 382 5.62 -6.38 14.13
C PHE A 382 5.55 -7.90 14.34
N ASN A 383 5.87 -8.38 15.54
CA ASN A 383 5.90 -9.82 15.87
C ASN A 383 4.55 -10.54 15.65
N ALA A 384 3.44 -9.82 15.78
CA ALA A 384 2.08 -10.34 15.60
C ALA A 384 1.20 -9.33 14.84
N GLY A 385 1.77 -8.67 13.83
CA GLY A 385 1.10 -7.58 13.11
C GLY A 385 1.51 -7.49 11.64
N GLY A 386 1.29 -6.30 11.09
CA GLY A 386 1.65 -5.96 9.71
C GLY A 386 3.14 -5.80 9.50
N SER A 387 3.50 -5.76 8.22
CA SER A 387 4.84 -5.43 7.75
C SER A 387 4.75 -4.52 6.53
N ALA A 388 5.76 -3.66 6.37
CA ALA A 388 5.94 -2.81 5.20
C ALA A 388 7.38 -2.88 4.75
N THR A 389 7.58 -2.86 3.43
CA THR A 389 8.90 -2.88 2.81
C THR A 389 9.00 -1.70 1.86
N THR A 390 9.99 -0.82 2.08
CA THR A 390 10.36 0.17 1.08
C THR A 390 11.57 -0.29 0.29
N THR A 391 11.66 0.12 -0.96
CA THR A 391 12.74 -0.17 -1.91
C THR A 391 13.53 1.10 -2.18
N ILE A 392 14.84 0.96 -2.32
CA ILE A 392 15.78 1.99 -2.77
C ILE A 392 16.48 1.41 -3.99
N VAL A 393 16.52 2.19 -5.07
CA VAL A 393 17.28 1.84 -6.28
C VAL A 393 18.67 2.44 -6.11
N VAL A 394 19.69 1.61 -6.28
CA VAL A 394 21.08 2.05 -6.26
C VAL A 394 21.64 1.83 -7.65
N ASP A 395 22.05 2.92 -8.27
CA ASP A 395 22.59 3.01 -9.63
C ASP A 395 23.78 3.97 -9.60
N GLU A 396 24.78 3.73 -10.45
CA GLU A 396 25.78 4.76 -10.74
C GLU A 396 25.04 5.97 -11.33
N ASP A 397 25.26 7.16 -10.75
CA ASP A 397 24.72 8.39 -11.32
C ASP A 397 25.21 8.47 -12.78
N ASP A 398 24.28 8.50 -13.74
CA ASP A 398 24.55 8.71 -15.18
C ASP A 398 25.06 10.15 -15.43
N ASP A 399 26.02 10.62 -14.64
CA ASP A 399 26.63 11.96 -14.71
C ASP A 399 27.60 12.11 -15.90
N GLU A 400 27.62 11.17 -16.84
CA GLU A 400 28.37 11.26 -18.08
C GLU A 400 27.42 11.27 -19.29
N ASP A 401 26.95 12.45 -19.71
CA ASP A 401 26.81 12.83 -21.14
C ASP A 401 26.08 14.19 -21.34
N HIS A 402 26.61 15.28 -20.76
CA HIS A 402 26.25 16.65 -21.18
C HIS A 402 27.49 17.56 -21.25
N ASP A 403 28.37 17.26 -22.21
CA ASP A 403 29.33 18.23 -22.79
C ASP A 403 28.88 18.69 -24.19
#